data_AF-A0A9D8AJY5-F1
#
_entry.id   AF-A0A9D8AJY5-F1
#
_cell.length_a   1.000
_cell.length_b   1.000
_cell.length_c   1.000
_cell.angle_alpha   90.00
_cell.angle_beta   90.00
_cell.angle_gamma   90.00
#
_symmetry.space_group_name_H-M   'P 1'
#
loop_
_entity.id
_entity.type
_entity.pdbx_description
1 polymer ?
#
loop_
_entity_poly.entity_id
_entity_poly.type
_entity_poly.pdbx_seq_one_letter_code
_entity_poly.pdbx_strand_id
1 'polypeptide(L)'
;MSEIYNIYCDESCHLENDQQTVMVLGAVWCPLDKKTEIFNRIKEIKRKHSFDSSFEIKWTKVSPAKVQFYLDIIDYFFDDDDLHFRTLIVPDKNKLNHTIYNQTHDDFYYKMFFDMLKVILKPEARYRIYLDYKDTLGGEKVKRLHDVLCNNMYDFSREIIERVQTVCSKEVQLIQLTDLLIGAMSYVNRCLDTNVGKVNLVNRIQQRSGYSLTKTTLLLEQKFNVFRWHARG
;
A
#
# COMPACT_ATOMS: atom_id res chain seq x y z
N MET A 1 -23.89 12.79 -7.06
CA MET A 1 -22.88 12.24 -8.00
C MET A 1 -22.10 11.20 -7.21
N SER A 2 -21.81 10.02 -7.79
CA SER A 2 -20.95 9.05 -7.12
C SER A 2 -19.52 9.60 -7.01
N GLU A 3 -18.99 9.59 -5.79
CA GLU A 3 -17.64 10.01 -5.46
C GLU A 3 -16.63 9.09 -6.15
N ILE A 4 -15.51 9.65 -6.62
CA ILE A 4 -14.45 8.89 -7.29
C ILE A 4 -13.23 8.87 -6.38
N TYR A 5 -12.67 7.69 -6.11
CA TYR A 5 -11.45 7.51 -5.36
C TYR A 5 -10.30 7.04 -6.26
N ASN A 6 -9.10 7.54 -6.00
CA ASN A 6 -7.87 6.98 -6.54
C ASN A 6 -7.24 6.06 -5.50
N ILE A 7 -6.85 4.85 -5.91
CA ILE A 7 -6.16 3.86 -5.07
C ILE A 7 -4.77 3.63 -5.66
N TYR A 8 -3.74 3.78 -4.84
CA TYR A 8 -2.33 3.62 -5.22
C TYR A 8 -1.75 2.45 -4.45
N CYS A 9 -1.27 1.44 -5.17
CA CYS A 9 -0.79 0.20 -4.58
C CYS A 9 0.68 -0.04 -4.85
N ASP A 10 1.34 -0.68 -3.89
CA ASP A 10 2.69 -1.20 -4.02
C ASP A 10 2.86 -2.42 -3.09
N GLU A 11 3.97 -3.14 -3.26
CA GLU A 11 4.30 -4.32 -2.49
C GLU A 11 5.77 -4.38 -2.05
N SER A 12 5.98 -5.03 -0.92
CA SER A 12 7.28 -5.28 -0.32
C SER A 12 7.48 -6.77 -0.11
N CYS A 13 8.65 -7.28 -0.48
CA CYS A 13 9.08 -8.66 -0.21
C CYS A 13 8.12 -9.74 -0.76
N HIS A 14 7.55 -9.50 -1.95
CA HIS A 14 6.50 -10.33 -2.53
C HIS A 14 6.99 -11.55 -3.33
N LEU A 15 8.26 -11.58 -3.75
CA LEU A 15 8.78 -12.66 -4.58
C LEU A 15 8.99 -13.93 -3.74
N GLU A 16 8.71 -15.10 -4.29
CA GLU A 16 8.86 -16.37 -3.55
C GLU A 16 10.28 -16.57 -3.01
N ASN A 17 11.29 -16.26 -3.82
CA ASN A 17 12.70 -16.57 -3.56
C ASN A 17 13.57 -15.35 -3.20
N ASP A 18 12.99 -14.32 -2.56
CA ASP A 18 13.72 -13.12 -2.11
C ASP A 18 14.41 -13.25 -0.73
N GLN A 19 14.40 -14.46 -0.16
CA GLN A 19 14.91 -14.78 1.18
C GLN A 19 14.22 -14.01 2.32
N GLN A 20 13.06 -13.42 2.06
CA GLN A 20 12.24 -12.76 3.07
C GLN A 20 11.07 -13.65 3.44
N THR A 21 10.76 -13.74 4.72
CA THR A 21 9.61 -14.51 5.20
C THR A 21 8.33 -13.69 5.16
N VAL A 22 8.42 -12.39 5.40
CA VAL A 22 7.26 -11.49 5.42
C VAL A 22 7.03 -10.92 4.02
N MET A 23 5.79 -10.94 3.56
CA MET A 23 5.32 -10.23 2.37
C MET A 23 4.27 -9.21 2.79
N VAL A 24 4.34 -8.01 2.21
CA VAL A 24 3.41 -6.91 2.51
C VAL A 24 2.87 -6.34 1.21
N LEU A 25 1.55 -6.23 1.13
CA LEU A 25 0.83 -5.48 0.11
C LEU A 25 0.22 -4.25 0.79
N GLY A 26 0.17 -3.12 0.11
CA GLY A 26 -0.51 -1.95 0.64
C GLY A 26 -1.13 -1.08 -0.42
N ALA A 27 -2.11 -0.30 0.02
CA ALA A 27 -2.76 0.71 -0.78
C ALA A 27 -2.97 1.98 0.04
N VAL A 28 -2.62 3.12 -0.55
CA VAL A 28 -3.08 4.45 -0.12
C VAL A 28 -4.19 4.91 -1.05
N TRP A 29 -5.28 5.44 -0.52
CA TRP A 29 -6.35 6.01 -1.34
C TRP A 29 -6.86 7.35 -0.82
N CYS A 30 -7.42 8.14 -1.75
CA CYS A 30 -8.02 9.44 -1.48
C CYS A 30 -9.11 9.76 -2.51
N PRO A 31 -10.02 10.70 -2.22
CA PRO A 31 -10.92 11.27 -3.21
C PRO A 31 -10.15 11.88 -4.41
N LEU A 32 -10.76 11.83 -5.59
CA LEU A 32 -10.15 12.28 -6.85
C LEU A 32 -9.84 13.78 -6.84
N ASP A 33 -10.74 14.59 -6.29
CA ASP A 33 -10.63 16.03 -6.19
C ASP A 33 -9.54 16.46 -5.20
N LYS A 34 -9.27 15.65 -4.17
CA LYS A 34 -8.22 15.89 -3.17
C LYS A 34 -6.81 15.56 -3.64
N LYS A 35 -6.67 14.76 -4.69
CA LYS A 35 -5.37 14.34 -5.24
C LYS A 35 -4.42 15.52 -5.49
N THR A 36 -4.88 16.59 -6.12
CA THR A 36 -4.02 17.73 -6.50
C THR A 36 -3.50 18.48 -5.28
N GLU A 37 -4.36 18.70 -4.28
CA GLU A 37 -4.01 19.31 -3.00
C GLU A 37 -2.93 18.47 -2.29
N ILE A 38 -3.18 17.16 -2.16
CA ILE A 38 -2.25 16.23 -1.52
C ILE A 38 -0.88 16.24 -2.19
N PHE A 39 -0.87 16.24 -3.52
CA PHE A 39 0.38 16.26 -4.29
C PHE A 39 1.17 17.55 -4.06
N ASN A 40 0.49 18.70 -4.00
CA ASN A 40 1.13 19.97 -3.72
C ASN A 40 1.67 20.02 -2.29
N ARG A 41 0.94 19.47 -1.33
CA ARG A 41 1.38 19.43 0.07
C ARG A 41 2.62 18.57 0.26
N ILE A 42 2.70 17.40 -0.39
CA ILE A 42 3.92 16.57 -0.39
C ILE A 42 5.11 17.34 -1.00
N LYS A 43 4.91 18.10 -2.09
CA LYS A 43 5.97 18.93 -2.69
C LYS A 43 6.41 20.07 -1.77
N GLU A 44 5.50 20.66 -1.00
CA GLU A 44 5.84 21.66 0.02
C GLU A 44 6.72 21.06 1.11
N ILE A 45 6.39 19.88 1.62
CA ILE A 45 7.20 19.18 2.63
C ILE A 45 8.59 18.87 2.08
N LYS A 46 8.71 18.41 0.82
CA LYS A 46 10.02 18.24 0.16
C LYS A 46 10.84 19.52 0.17
N ARG A 47 10.25 20.65 -0.25
CA ARG A 47 10.92 21.95 -0.27
C ARG A 47 11.31 22.46 1.12
N LYS A 48 10.46 22.24 2.13
CA LYS A 48 10.74 22.59 3.54
C LYS A 48 12.04 21.93 4.03
N HIS A 49 12.33 20.73 3.55
CA HIS A 49 13.54 19.96 3.88
C HIS A 49 14.66 20.10 2.84
N SER A 50 14.61 21.16 2.02
CA SER A 50 15.60 21.46 0.99
C SER A 50 15.78 20.36 -0.06
N PHE A 51 14.74 19.54 -0.29
CA PHE A 51 14.69 18.59 -1.39
C PHE A 51 14.03 19.19 -2.62
N ASP A 52 14.51 18.80 -3.80
CA ASP A 52 13.82 19.09 -5.05
C ASP A 52 12.42 18.46 -5.07
N SER A 53 11.48 19.09 -5.77
CA SER A 53 10.10 18.58 -5.88
C SER A 53 10.02 17.19 -6.52
N SER A 54 10.99 16.82 -7.37
CA SER A 54 11.16 15.51 -7.97
C SER A 54 11.86 14.49 -7.07
N PHE A 55 12.32 14.89 -5.88
CA PHE A 55 12.95 13.98 -4.92
C PHE A 55 12.02 12.81 -4.61
N GLU A 56 12.43 11.61 -5.00
CA GLU A 56 11.61 10.41 -4.85
C GLU A 56 11.72 9.86 -3.42
N ILE A 57 10.59 9.84 -2.72
CA ILE A 57 10.43 9.25 -1.38
C ILE A 57 10.51 7.73 -1.54
N LYS A 58 11.43 7.09 -0.80
CA LYS A 58 11.56 5.63 -0.75
C LYS A 58 11.95 5.14 0.63
N TRP A 59 11.38 4.02 1.08
CA TRP A 59 11.76 3.37 2.34
C TRP A 59 13.26 3.05 2.42
N THR A 60 13.86 2.67 1.30
CA THR A 60 15.30 2.38 1.20
C THR A 60 16.19 3.60 1.43
N LYS A 61 15.67 4.82 1.21
CA LYS A 61 16.37 6.09 1.41
C LYS A 61 16.17 6.68 2.81
N VAL A 62 15.48 5.98 3.72
CA VAL A 62 15.33 6.39 5.11
C VAL A 62 16.66 6.21 5.85
N SER A 63 17.16 7.31 6.39
CA SER A 63 18.40 7.36 7.17
C SER A 63 18.28 8.38 8.29
N PRO A 64 19.14 8.30 9.34
CA PRO A 64 19.13 9.27 10.44
C PRO A 64 19.24 10.73 9.96
N ALA A 65 20.06 10.99 8.93
CA ALA A 65 20.26 12.34 8.41
C ALA A 65 19.00 12.95 7.76
N LYS A 66 18.06 12.13 7.30
CA LYS A 66 16.82 12.58 6.64
C LYS A 66 15.57 12.28 7.45
N VAL A 67 15.71 11.84 8.69
CA VAL A 67 14.60 11.29 9.48
C VAL A 67 13.47 12.30 9.65
N GLN A 68 13.79 13.57 9.91
CA GLN A 68 12.77 14.61 10.12
C GLN A 68 11.89 14.82 8.88
N PHE A 69 12.46 14.75 7.67
CA PHE A 69 11.68 14.82 6.44
C PHE A 69 10.65 13.70 6.35
N TYR A 70 11.06 12.47 6.64
CA TYR A 70 10.12 11.34 6.59
C TYR A 70 9.11 11.37 7.73
N LEU A 71 9.48 11.87 8.92
CA LEU A 71 8.53 12.08 10.01
C LEU A 71 7.45 13.09 9.62
N ASP A 72 7.82 14.20 8.97
CA ASP A 72 6.86 15.19 8.47
C ASP A 72 5.92 14.61 7.40
N ILE A 73 6.40 13.66 6.56
CA ILE A 73 5.56 12.95 5.59
C ILE A 73 4.57 12.01 6.29
N ILE A 74 5.02 11.25 7.30
CA ILE A 74 4.14 10.40 8.11
C ILE A 74 3.10 11.25 8.84
N ASP A 75 3.53 12.36 9.42
CA ASP A 75 2.64 13.25 10.15
C ASP A 75 1.57 13.84 9.24
N TYR A 76 1.97 14.31 8.06
CA TYR A 76 1.03 14.79 7.06
C TYR A 76 0.01 13.71 6.65
N PHE A 77 0.45 12.47 6.40
CA PHE A 77 -0.48 11.38 6.11
C PHE A 77 -1.54 11.23 7.21
N PHE A 78 -1.16 11.33 8.48
CA PHE A 78 -2.10 11.20 9.59
C PHE A 78 -2.91 12.48 9.88
N ASP A 79 -2.42 13.67 9.52
CA ASP A 79 -3.12 14.95 9.68
C ASP A 79 -4.21 15.18 8.62
N ASP A 80 -4.09 14.55 7.45
CA ASP A 80 -5.00 14.73 6.32
C ASP A 80 -6.09 13.66 6.32
N ASP A 81 -7.32 14.01 6.68
CA ASP A 81 -8.44 13.06 6.79
C ASP A 81 -8.87 12.44 5.45
N ASP A 82 -8.46 13.00 4.32
CA ASP A 82 -8.75 12.48 2.98
C ASP A 82 -7.79 11.34 2.56
N LEU A 83 -6.71 11.12 3.34
CA LEU A 83 -5.74 10.05 3.12
C LEU A 83 -6.04 8.83 3.98
N HIS A 84 -6.16 7.68 3.31
CA HIS A 84 -6.41 6.40 3.95
C HIS A 84 -5.36 5.37 3.55
N PHE A 85 -5.10 4.42 4.44
CA PHE A 85 -4.17 3.33 4.20
C PHE A 85 -4.72 1.98 4.64
N ARG A 86 -4.44 0.95 3.85
CA ARG A 86 -4.75 -0.45 4.13
C ARG A 86 -3.57 -1.29 3.70
N THR A 87 -3.21 -2.25 4.54
CA THR A 87 -2.17 -3.22 4.23
C THR A 87 -2.61 -4.64 4.53
N LEU A 88 -2.15 -5.58 3.69
CA LEU A 88 -2.21 -7.01 3.93
C LEU A 88 -0.80 -7.53 4.19
N ILE A 89 -0.62 -8.22 5.31
CA ILE A 89 0.66 -8.79 5.71
C ILE A 89 0.54 -10.31 5.70
N VAL A 90 1.37 -10.98 4.91
CA VAL A 90 1.64 -12.41 5.01
C VAL A 90 2.86 -12.55 5.92
N PRO A 91 2.70 -13.02 7.17
CA PRO A 91 3.78 -12.97 8.16
C PRO A 91 4.88 -14.02 7.92
N ASP A 92 4.59 -15.08 7.18
CA ASP A 92 5.55 -16.14 6.89
C ASP A 92 5.18 -16.89 5.60
N LYS A 93 5.90 -16.59 4.51
CA LYS A 93 5.76 -17.27 3.20
C LYS A 93 6.15 -18.74 3.26
N ASN A 94 6.98 -19.17 4.22
CA ASN A 94 7.37 -20.58 4.34
C ASN A 94 6.21 -21.48 4.77
N LYS A 95 5.11 -20.89 5.26
CA LYS A 95 3.88 -21.61 5.62
C LYS A 95 2.90 -21.74 4.46
N LEU A 96 3.23 -21.20 3.28
CA LEU A 96 2.41 -21.35 2.09
C LEU A 96 2.54 -22.77 1.55
N ASN A 97 1.40 -23.40 1.25
CA ASN A 97 1.37 -24.72 0.63
C ASN A 97 0.70 -24.65 -0.73
N HIS A 98 1.48 -24.28 -1.75
CA HIS A 98 1.02 -24.13 -3.13
C HIS A 98 0.45 -25.43 -3.72
N THR A 99 1.02 -26.57 -3.35
CA THR A 99 0.58 -27.90 -3.81
C THR A 99 -0.82 -28.27 -3.31
N ILE A 100 -1.10 -28.10 -2.02
CA ILE A 100 -2.43 -28.41 -1.45
C ILE A 100 -3.53 -27.57 -2.09
N TYR A 101 -3.24 -26.29 -2.37
CA TYR A 101 -4.21 -25.36 -2.95
C TYR A 101 -4.18 -25.31 -4.49
N ASN A 102 -3.40 -26.19 -5.13
CA ASN A 102 -3.23 -26.28 -6.58
C ASN A 102 -3.07 -24.90 -7.25
N GLN A 103 -2.12 -24.10 -6.75
CA GLN A 103 -1.92 -22.71 -7.18
C GLN A 103 -0.43 -22.40 -7.31
N THR A 104 -0.07 -21.47 -8.19
CA THR A 104 1.29 -20.91 -8.22
C THR A 104 1.49 -19.85 -7.13
N HIS A 105 2.74 -19.41 -6.89
CA HIS A 105 3.01 -18.25 -6.03
C HIS A 105 2.40 -16.97 -6.61
N ASP A 106 2.42 -16.83 -7.94
CA ASP A 106 1.75 -15.73 -8.64
C ASP A 106 0.23 -15.74 -8.38
N ASP A 107 -0.44 -16.89 -8.49
CA ASP A 107 -1.89 -16.98 -8.19
C ASP A 107 -2.19 -16.60 -6.74
N PHE A 108 -1.35 -17.03 -5.79
CA PHE A 108 -1.46 -16.61 -4.39
C PHE A 108 -1.31 -15.10 -4.24
N TYR A 109 -0.27 -14.52 -4.85
CA TYR A 109 -0.02 -13.08 -4.86
C TYR A 109 -1.24 -12.29 -5.34
N TYR A 110 -1.89 -12.71 -6.44
CA TYR A 110 -3.09 -12.04 -6.95
C TYR A 110 -4.30 -12.19 -6.03
N LYS A 111 -4.47 -13.36 -5.40
CA LYS A 111 -5.52 -13.56 -4.39
C LYS A 111 -5.33 -12.62 -3.20
N MET A 112 -4.08 -12.40 -2.77
CA MET A 112 -3.78 -11.46 -1.69
C MET A 112 -4.04 -10.01 -2.11
N PHE A 113 -3.69 -9.63 -3.34
CA PHE A 113 -4.02 -8.31 -3.89
C PHE A 113 -5.54 -8.06 -3.92
N PHE A 114 -6.29 -9.06 -4.38
CA PHE A 114 -7.76 -9.04 -4.35
C PHE A 114 -8.30 -8.90 -2.92
N ASP A 115 -7.81 -9.70 -1.97
CA ASP A 115 -8.23 -9.65 -0.56
C ASP A 115 -7.89 -8.31 0.12
N MET A 116 -6.81 -7.66 -0.29
CA MET A 116 -6.47 -6.32 0.16
C MET A 116 -7.46 -5.30 -0.38
N LEU A 117 -7.71 -5.30 -1.70
CA LEU A 117 -8.50 -4.27 -2.39
C LEU A 117 -10.00 -4.36 -2.10
N LYS A 118 -10.58 -5.56 -2.03
CA LYS A 118 -12.04 -5.75 -1.94
C LYS A 118 -12.70 -5.07 -0.73
N VAL A 119 -11.94 -4.77 0.33
CA VAL A 119 -12.44 -4.08 1.53
C VAL A 119 -12.47 -2.56 1.37
N ILE A 120 -11.68 -2.01 0.46
CA ILE A 120 -11.67 -0.57 0.14
C ILE A 120 -12.87 -0.23 -0.76
N LEU A 121 -13.27 -1.17 -1.63
CA LEU A 121 -14.29 -0.97 -2.64
C LEU A 121 -15.70 -1.01 -2.03
N LYS A 122 -16.51 -0.01 -2.36
CA LYS A 122 -17.91 0.14 -1.95
C LYS A 122 -18.79 0.40 -3.18
N PRO A 123 -19.97 -0.23 -3.30
CA PRO A 123 -20.82 -0.08 -4.50
C PRO A 123 -21.27 1.36 -4.78
N GLU A 124 -21.28 2.23 -3.77
CA GLU A 124 -21.77 3.60 -3.87
C GLU A 124 -20.75 4.58 -4.49
N ALA A 125 -19.50 4.14 -4.68
CA ALA A 125 -18.40 4.95 -5.16
C ALA A 125 -17.74 4.35 -6.41
N ARG A 126 -16.87 5.14 -7.04
CA ARG A 126 -16.11 4.73 -8.23
C ARG A 126 -14.62 4.75 -7.95
N TYR A 127 -13.86 3.89 -8.61
CA TYR A 127 -12.47 3.63 -8.27
C TYR A 127 -11.56 3.62 -9.49
N ARG A 128 -10.41 4.26 -9.32
CA ARG A 128 -9.27 4.21 -10.25
C ARG A 128 -8.07 3.65 -9.52
N ILE A 129 -7.65 2.46 -9.92
CA ILE A 129 -6.60 1.70 -9.24
C ILE A 129 -5.29 1.83 -10.03
N TYR A 130 -4.23 2.18 -9.34
CA TYR A 130 -2.89 2.41 -9.87
C TYR A 130 -1.91 1.49 -9.17
N LEU A 131 -1.25 0.62 -9.93
CA LEU A 131 -0.21 -0.30 -9.45
C LEU A 131 1.17 0.27 -9.83
N ASP A 132 2.17 0.14 -8.97
CA ASP A 132 3.55 0.46 -9.36
C ASP A 132 4.00 -0.49 -10.49
N TYR A 133 4.60 0.07 -11.54
CA TYR A 133 5.14 -0.71 -12.64
C TYR A 133 6.37 -1.49 -12.15
N LYS A 134 6.25 -2.82 -12.10
CA LYS A 134 7.38 -3.74 -11.98
C LYS A 134 7.40 -4.66 -13.18
N ASP A 135 8.60 -5.01 -13.66
CA ASP A 135 8.82 -5.82 -14.87
C ASP A 135 8.09 -7.19 -14.87
N THR A 136 7.52 -7.59 -13.73
CA THR A 136 6.81 -8.86 -13.49
C THR A 136 5.29 -8.78 -13.66
N LEU A 137 4.69 -7.58 -13.67
CA LEU A 137 3.24 -7.37 -13.83
C LEU A 137 2.88 -7.18 -15.31
N GLY A 138 2.80 -8.29 -16.06
CA GLY A 138 2.32 -8.25 -17.44
C GLY A 138 0.89 -7.68 -17.55
N GLY A 139 0.57 -6.99 -18.65
CA GLY A 139 -0.73 -6.36 -18.87
C GLY A 139 -1.93 -7.31 -18.76
N GLU A 140 -1.76 -8.58 -19.13
CA GLU A 140 -2.75 -9.65 -18.93
C GLU A 140 -3.13 -9.85 -17.46
N LYS A 141 -2.16 -9.75 -16.55
CA LYS A 141 -2.40 -9.96 -15.12
C LYS A 141 -3.14 -8.78 -14.49
N VAL A 142 -2.85 -7.56 -14.94
CA VAL A 142 -3.60 -6.34 -14.55
C VAL A 142 -5.06 -6.44 -15.01
N LYS A 143 -5.28 -6.90 -16.25
CA LYS A 143 -6.61 -7.14 -16.80
C LYS A 143 -7.37 -8.20 -15.99
N ARG A 144 -6.73 -9.32 -15.67
CA ARG A 144 -7.31 -10.37 -14.82
C ARG A 144 -7.71 -9.84 -13.44
N LEU A 145 -6.87 -9.02 -12.81
CA LEU A 145 -7.20 -8.39 -11.53
C LEU A 145 -8.43 -7.48 -11.65
N HIS A 146 -8.50 -6.67 -12.71
CA HIS A 146 -9.66 -5.81 -12.99
C HIS A 146 -10.93 -6.66 -13.13
N ASP A 147 -10.89 -7.73 -13.92
CA ASP A 147 -12.04 -8.60 -14.16
C ASP A 147 -12.53 -9.26 -12.86
N VAL A 148 -11.62 -9.77 -12.02
CA VAL A 148 -11.96 -10.40 -10.74
C VAL A 148 -12.58 -9.39 -9.76
N LEU A 149 -12.04 -8.17 -9.69
CA LEU A 149 -12.58 -7.11 -8.83
C LEU A 149 -13.99 -6.69 -9.29
N CYS A 150 -14.19 -6.49 -10.60
CA CYS A 150 -15.51 -6.17 -11.17
C CYS A 150 -16.53 -7.27 -10.88
N ASN A 151 -16.16 -8.54 -11.11
CA ASN A 151 -17.05 -9.67 -10.83
C ASN A 151 -17.45 -9.75 -9.36
N ASN A 152 -16.53 -9.50 -8.42
CA ASN A 152 -16.84 -9.49 -6.99
C ASN A 152 -17.83 -8.38 -6.60
N MET A 153 -17.84 -7.26 -7.33
CA MET A 153 -18.74 -6.13 -7.10
C MET A 153 -20.03 -6.21 -7.92
N TYR A 154 -20.23 -7.28 -8.71
CA TYR A 154 -21.29 -7.35 -9.73
C TYR A 154 -21.27 -6.17 -10.72
N ASP A 155 -20.08 -5.60 -10.96
CA ASP A 155 -19.83 -4.43 -11.79
C ASP A 155 -19.59 -4.81 -13.25
N PHE A 156 -20.60 -5.42 -13.89
CA PHE A 156 -20.49 -5.87 -15.28
C PHE A 156 -20.39 -4.71 -16.28
N SER A 157 -20.91 -3.53 -15.94
CA SER A 157 -20.81 -2.31 -16.73
C SER A 157 -19.48 -1.57 -16.56
N ARG A 158 -18.63 -1.96 -15.60
CA ARG A 158 -17.36 -1.31 -15.25
C ARG A 158 -17.52 0.16 -14.84
N GLU A 159 -18.62 0.46 -14.16
CA GLU A 159 -18.90 1.80 -13.64
C GLU A 159 -18.29 2.01 -12.26
N ILE A 160 -18.23 0.95 -11.43
CA ILE A 160 -17.65 1.00 -10.07
C ILE A 160 -16.12 1.02 -10.16
N ILE A 161 -15.51 0.08 -10.88
CA ILE A 161 -14.04 0.04 -11.06
C ILE A 161 -13.73 0.54 -12.47
N GLU A 162 -13.58 1.86 -12.61
CA GLU A 162 -13.39 2.52 -13.91
C GLU A 162 -12.10 2.06 -14.62
N ARG A 163 -11.03 1.81 -13.85
CA ARG A 163 -9.74 1.34 -14.41
C ARG A 163 -8.83 0.68 -13.37
N VAL A 164 -7.99 -0.23 -13.86
CA VAL A 164 -6.79 -0.71 -13.18
C VAL A 164 -5.61 -0.55 -14.16
N GLN A 165 -4.57 0.19 -13.77
CA GLN A 165 -3.43 0.45 -14.64
C GLN A 165 -2.11 0.51 -13.87
N THR A 166 -1.00 0.23 -14.54
CA THR A 166 0.34 0.42 -14.00
C THR A 166 0.82 1.85 -14.24
N VAL A 167 1.61 2.40 -13.30
CA VAL A 167 2.21 3.73 -13.40
C VAL A 167 3.64 3.71 -12.84
N CYS A 168 4.46 4.69 -13.22
CA CYS A 168 5.83 4.81 -12.72
C CYS A 168 5.86 5.47 -11.33
N SER A 169 6.33 4.76 -10.30
CA SER A 169 6.47 5.29 -8.92
C SER A 169 7.21 6.62 -8.82
N LYS A 170 8.20 6.89 -9.70
CA LYS A 170 8.95 8.16 -9.71
C LYS A 170 8.05 9.37 -9.95
N GLU A 171 6.95 9.19 -10.67
CA GLU A 171 6.05 10.27 -11.10
C GLU A 171 4.84 10.43 -10.18
N VAL A 172 4.56 9.45 -9.33
CA VAL A 172 3.32 9.37 -8.54
C VAL A 172 3.63 9.39 -7.03
N GLN A 173 3.39 10.53 -6.40
CA GLN A 173 3.74 10.76 -4.99
C GLN A 173 2.99 9.84 -4.02
N LEU A 174 1.75 9.46 -4.32
CA LEU A 174 0.99 8.54 -3.48
C LEU A 174 1.46 7.09 -3.57
N ILE A 175 2.10 6.68 -4.66
CA ILE A 175 2.81 5.39 -4.70
C ILE A 175 4.06 5.46 -3.84
N GLN A 176 4.81 6.56 -3.88
CA GLN A 176 5.96 6.75 -3.00
C GLN A 176 5.58 6.76 -1.51
N LEU A 177 4.42 7.34 -1.17
CA LEU A 177 3.85 7.26 0.16
C LEU A 177 3.46 5.82 0.53
N THR A 178 2.89 5.08 -0.42
CA THR A 178 2.57 3.66 -0.23
C THR A 178 3.83 2.85 0.05
N ASP A 179 4.91 3.00 -0.74
CA ASP A 179 6.23 2.37 -0.51
C ASP A 179 6.77 2.65 0.90
N LEU A 180 6.67 3.91 1.35
CA LEU A 180 7.12 4.30 2.68
C LEU A 180 6.36 3.56 3.79
N LEU A 181 5.03 3.51 3.69
CA LEU A 181 4.17 2.88 4.69
C LEU A 181 4.33 1.36 4.69
N ILE A 182 4.29 0.69 3.53
CA ILE A 182 4.51 -0.77 3.47
C ILE A 182 5.93 -1.14 3.89
N GLY A 183 6.92 -0.28 3.63
CA GLY A 183 8.28 -0.45 4.09
C GLY A 183 8.39 -0.47 5.61
N ALA A 184 7.68 0.43 6.29
CA ALA A 184 7.58 0.43 7.74
C ALA A 184 6.85 -0.81 8.28
N MET A 185 5.76 -1.23 7.63
CA MET A 185 5.01 -2.44 8.00
C MET A 185 5.85 -3.72 7.83
N SER A 186 6.62 -3.81 6.74
CA SER A 186 7.55 -4.92 6.50
C SER A 186 8.66 -4.94 7.55
N TYR A 187 9.22 -3.78 7.88
CA TYR A 187 10.30 -3.66 8.86
C TYR A 187 9.90 -4.13 10.27
N VAL A 188 8.75 -3.67 10.76
CA VAL A 188 8.24 -4.07 12.08
C VAL A 188 7.82 -5.54 12.14
N ASN A 189 7.20 -6.07 11.07
CA ASN A 189 6.77 -7.48 11.04
C ASN A 189 7.93 -8.45 10.82
N ARG A 190 9.10 -7.96 10.39
CA ARG A 190 10.37 -8.71 10.33
C ARG A 190 11.19 -8.61 11.62
N CYS A 191 10.69 -7.93 12.65
CA CYS A 191 11.38 -7.70 13.92
C CYS A 191 12.77 -7.05 13.75
N LEU A 192 12.89 -6.12 12.79
CA LEU A 192 14.14 -5.38 12.57
C LEU A 192 14.20 -4.13 13.46
N ASP A 193 15.38 -3.79 13.96
CA ASP A 193 15.61 -2.65 14.86
C ASP A 193 16.96 -1.93 14.60
N THR A 194 17.70 -2.34 13.57
CA THR A 194 19.09 -1.93 13.34
C THR A 194 19.28 -0.50 12.81
N ASN A 195 18.26 0.11 12.19
CA ASN A 195 18.33 1.47 11.67
C ASN A 195 17.48 2.43 12.50
N VAL A 196 18.13 3.31 13.26
CA VAL A 196 17.48 4.30 14.15
C VAL A 196 16.46 5.16 13.42
N GLY A 197 16.74 5.60 12.18
CA GLY A 197 15.80 6.39 11.40
C GLY A 197 14.52 5.62 11.08
N LYS A 198 14.64 4.35 10.68
CA LYS A 198 13.50 3.47 10.39
C LYS A 198 12.71 3.14 11.66
N VAL A 199 13.39 2.90 12.77
CA VAL A 199 12.76 2.71 14.09
C VAL A 199 11.94 3.94 14.49
N ASN A 200 12.47 5.14 14.31
CA ASN A 200 11.73 6.38 14.61
C ASN A 200 10.45 6.51 13.77
N LEU A 201 10.50 6.16 12.47
CA LEU A 201 9.31 6.16 11.61
C LEU A 201 8.27 5.16 12.10
N VAL A 202 8.67 3.92 12.41
CA VAL A 202 7.77 2.89 12.95
C VAL A 202 7.12 3.35 14.26
N ASN A 203 7.91 3.88 15.18
CA ASN A 203 7.42 4.41 16.46
C ASN A 203 6.43 5.56 16.24
N ARG A 204 6.69 6.44 15.26
CA ARG A 204 5.77 7.54 14.94
C ARG A 204 4.46 7.01 14.36
N ILE A 205 4.49 6.03 13.46
CA ILE A 205 3.28 5.39 12.93
C ILE A 205 2.49 4.71 14.05
N GLN A 206 3.14 3.99 14.97
CA GLN A 206 2.49 3.40 16.14
C GLN A 206 1.83 4.47 17.02
N GLN A 207 2.53 5.57 17.30
CA GLN A 207 1.99 6.68 18.09
C GLN A 207 0.77 7.34 17.42
N ARG A 208 0.85 7.61 16.12
CA ARG A 208 -0.21 8.31 15.36
C ARG A 208 -1.43 7.42 15.09
N SER A 209 -1.22 6.13 14.89
CA SER A 209 -2.30 5.16 14.63
C SER A 209 -2.92 4.56 15.90
N GLY A 210 -2.19 4.54 17.01
CA GLY A 210 -2.57 3.82 18.23
C GLY A 210 -2.43 2.29 18.12
N TYR A 211 -1.87 1.77 17.03
CA TYR A 211 -1.75 0.33 16.77
C TYR A 211 -0.33 -0.20 16.93
N SER A 212 -0.19 -1.48 17.28
CA SER A 212 1.12 -2.16 17.36
C SER A 212 1.73 -2.47 15.99
N LEU A 213 0.95 -2.36 14.90
CA LEU A 213 1.33 -2.69 13.51
C LEU A 213 1.62 -4.17 13.23
N THR A 214 1.43 -5.03 14.23
CA THR A 214 1.70 -6.48 14.19
C THR A 214 0.44 -7.32 14.38
N LYS A 215 -0.72 -6.67 14.50
CA LYS A 215 -2.03 -7.29 14.71
C LYS A 215 -3.04 -6.75 13.70
N THR A 216 -4.03 -7.58 13.37
CA THR A 216 -5.15 -7.17 12.53
C THR A 216 -6.00 -6.12 13.24
N THR A 217 -6.32 -5.03 12.56
CA THR A 217 -7.29 -4.02 13.00
C THR A 217 -8.71 -4.48 12.70
N LEU A 218 -9.71 -3.73 13.18
CA LEU A 218 -11.09 -3.95 12.76
C LEU A 218 -11.23 -3.75 11.25
N LEU A 219 -12.16 -4.48 10.64
CA LEU A 219 -12.41 -4.42 9.20
C LEU A 219 -12.80 -3.00 8.74
N LEU A 220 -13.54 -2.28 9.59
CA LEU A 220 -14.04 -0.92 9.32
C LEU A 220 -13.05 0.20 9.67
N GLU A 221 -11.86 -0.11 10.19
CA GLU A 221 -10.82 0.92 10.40
C GLU A 221 -10.52 1.64 9.08
N GLN A 222 -10.70 2.95 9.05
CA GLN A 222 -10.63 3.74 7.81
C GLN A 222 -9.27 4.43 7.63
N LYS A 223 -8.59 4.83 8.70
CA LYS A 223 -7.38 5.65 8.59
C LYS A 223 -6.15 4.80 8.32
N PHE A 224 -5.94 3.78 9.16
CA PHE A 224 -4.76 2.91 9.09
C PHE A 224 -5.15 1.46 9.35
N ASN A 225 -5.59 0.78 8.30
CA ASN A 225 -6.12 -0.57 8.38
C ASN A 225 -5.03 -1.64 8.15
N VAL A 226 -4.88 -2.56 9.10
CA VAL A 226 -3.90 -3.64 9.02
C VAL A 226 -4.63 -4.98 9.00
N PHE A 227 -4.39 -5.78 7.97
CA PHE A 227 -4.85 -7.16 7.91
C PHE A 227 -3.66 -8.12 7.92
N ARG A 228 -3.45 -8.81 9.03
CA ARG A 228 -2.45 -9.87 9.14
C ARG A 228 -3.07 -11.20 8.71
N TRP A 229 -2.67 -11.68 7.54
CA TRP A 229 -3.14 -12.93 6.97
C TRP A 229 -2.59 -14.12 7.74
N HIS A 230 -3.42 -15.14 7.90
CA HIS A 230 -3.05 -16.38 8.55
C HIS A 230 -3.30 -17.53 7.58
N ALA A 231 -2.28 -18.37 7.36
CA ALA A 231 -2.46 -19.62 6.64
C ALA A 231 -3.53 -20.44 7.35
N ARG A 232 -4.56 -20.82 6.61
CA ARG A 232 -5.50 -21.85 7.08
C ARG A 232 -4.76 -23.17 6.93
N GLY A 233 -4.63 -23.87 8.05
CA GLY A 233 -4.14 -25.26 8.09
C GLY A 233 -5.11 -26.21 7.42
#